data_AF-A0A9E1P5P5-F1
#
_entry.id   AF-A0A9E1P5P5-F1
#
_cell.length_a   1.000
_cell.length_b   1.000
_cell.length_c   1.000
_cell.angle_alpha   90.00
_cell.angle_beta   90.00
_cell.angle_gamma   90.00
#
_symmetry.space_group_name_H-M   'P 1'
#
loop_
_entity.id
_entity.type
_entity.pdbx_description
1 polymer ?
#
loop_
_entity_poly.entity_id
_entity_poly.type
_entity_poly.pdbx_seq_one_letter_code
_entity_poly.pdbx_strand_id
1 'polypeptide(L)'
;MANANEIEKKANGTSRFLPKEIKDIDAVTEFYDLETELIKTKRNKNLLLYFSILLFFTVVIGSVFYFTKIVEQQSKDFEINISDLEDLRLKDVIDSATRYENNLDLLKIQLDIIKINEKKEILIVQKQYYQNEIGILAKDLNDQKTDKLILENRNAELIAIEAINSNFKLSTTKKEQEISKIESEIEKEKETGENQKSKFISNIDKLNAIKNAKLKKEHDSGVVALKEYYEAYVDYIVLKYNPVFKSKRITNIMENKKGIINQYSYLDSFDEFLLFEGVFTQYDFKSFRTKIDKFFEITDRLNRIPYFNSIKPAIKKINDLTYSISHDYENLIKRIKQVVKSKNTIIASKNLVIDTREETIRNKNQAITALNSNLILVSLEVEDKERIIREKERTITNKDQSLQIYQNALTILMQQYSEGGFIIQVQSNQLDIYVNPAISVKTGMIAGIYRKDEEYIGELLITSIDDTIKATVTALIKNKTAQPFDKLIFRF
;
A
#
# COMPACT_ATOMS: atom_id res chain seq x y z
N MET A 1 1.26 -8.11 -30.53
CA MET A 1 2.48 -8.89 -30.24
C MET A 1 2.07 -10.34 -30.14
N ALA A 2 2.68 -11.18 -30.98
CA ALA A 2 2.23 -12.53 -31.30
C ALA A 2 2.54 -13.52 -30.17
N ASN A 3 1.60 -14.44 -29.91
CA ASN A 3 1.78 -15.56 -28.98
C ASN A 3 2.36 -16.74 -29.75
N ALA A 4 3.62 -17.05 -29.49
CA ALA A 4 4.27 -18.27 -29.93
C ALA A 4 3.98 -19.37 -28.90
N ASN A 5 3.23 -20.40 -29.29
CA ASN A 5 3.22 -21.74 -28.68
C ASN A 5 2.30 -22.65 -29.52
N GLU A 6 2.79 -23.10 -30.68
CA GLU A 6 2.28 -24.32 -31.32
C GLU A 6 3.24 -25.46 -30.99
N ILE A 7 2.73 -26.48 -30.29
CA ILE A 7 3.42 -27.73 -30.05
C ILE A 7 2.90 -28.73 -31.09
N GLU A 8 3.79 -29.18 -31.96
CA GLU A 8 3.55 -30.22 -32.95
C GLU A 8 3.11 -31.53 -32.27
N LYS A 9 1.95 -32.06 -32.69
CA LYS A 9 1.53 -33.43 -32.39
C LYS A 9 2.23 -34.39 -33.36
N LYS A 10 3.15 -35.21 -32.85
CA LYS A 10 3.48 -36.51 -33.46
C LYS A 10 3.19 -37.63 -32.47
N ALA A 11 2.13 -38.35 -32.79
CA ALA A 11 1.75 -39.60 -32.15
C ALA A 11 2.66 -40.72 -32.64
N ASN A 12 3.20 -41.52 -31.72
CA ASN A 12 3.61 -42.92 -31.94
C ASN A 12 3.75 -43.60 -30.56
N GLY A 13 2.62 -44.02 -30.01
CA GLY A 13 2.56 -44.92 -28.86
C GLY A 13 1.91 -46.23 -29.30
N THR A 14 2.73 -47.26 -29.55
CA THR A 14 2.26 -48.62 -29.83
C THR A 14 1.91 -49.31 -28.51
N SER A 15 0.68 -49.14 -28.03
CA SER A 15 0.09 -49.98 -26.99
C SER A 15 -0.49 -51.25 -27.61
N ARG A 16 0.30 -52.33 -27.60
CA ARG A 16 -0.09 -53.70 -27.97
C ARG A 16 -0.81 -54.41 -26.83
N PHE A 17 -1.93 -53.91 -26.31
CA PHE A 17 -2.72 -54.72 -25.37
C PHE A 17 -4.22 -54.42 -25.50
N LEU A 18 -4.96 -55.49 -25.84
CA LEU A 18 -6.43 -55.67 -25.94
C LEU A 18 -7.09 -55.36 -27.31
N PRO A 19 -7.63 -56.39 -28.02
CA PRO A 19 -8.54 -56.19 -29.14
C PRO A 19 -9.94 -55.81 -28.63
N LYS A 20 -10.50 -54.73 -29.19
CA LYS A 20 -11.90 -54.34 -29.00
C LYS A 20 -12.81 -55.27 -29.81
N GLU A 21 -13.59 -56.06 -29.09
CA GLU A 21 -15.03 -56.27 -29.27
C GLU A 21 -15.56 -56.52 -30.69
N ILE A 22 -15.77 -57.81 -30.96
CA ILE A 22 -17.04 -58.44 -31.39
C ILE A 22 -18.18 -57.45 -31.74
N LYS A 23 -18.63 -57.48 -33.00
CA LYS A 23 -20.01 -57.15 -33.42
C LYS A 23 -20.47 -58.04 -34.60
N ASP A 24 -21.67 -58.60 -34.41
CA ASP A 24 -22.71 -59.11 -35.34
C ASP A 24 -22.30 -59.98 -36.55
N ILE A 25 -22.73 -61.23 -36.71
CA ILE A 25 -24.10 -61.79 -36.87
C ILE A 25 -24.84 -61.19 -38.08
N ASP A 26 -25.16 -62.09 -39.02
CA ASP A 26 -25.92 -61.96 -40.27
C ASP A 26 -25.16 -61.50 -41.54
N ALA A 27 -24.79 -62.47 -42.39
CA ALA A 27 -25.31 -62.56 -43.77
C ALA A 27 -24.65 -63.68 -44.61
N VAL A 28 -25.50 -64.66 -44.98
CA VAL A 28 -25.55 -65.42 -46.25
C VAL A 28 -24.46 -66.45 -46.56
N THR A 29 -24.84 -67.70 -46.35
CA THR A 29 -24.28 -68.93 -46.93
C THR A 29 -24.62 -69.07 -48.42
N GLU A 30 -23.61 -69.21 -49.28
CA GLU A 30 -23.78 -69.74 -50.64
C GLU A 30 -23.37 -71.22 -50.66
N PHE A 31 -24.31 -72.09 -51.04
CA PHE A 31 -24.11 -73.53 -51.22
C PHE A 31 -23.46 -73.82 -52.58
N TYR A 32 -22.35 -74.55 -52.58
CA TYR A 32 -21.66 -75.06 -53.76
C TYR A 32 -22.20 -76.45 -54.12
N ASP A 33 -22.92 -76.58 -55.24
CA ASP A 33 -23.55 -77.82 -55.69
C ASP A 33 -22.65 -78.59 -56.69
N LEU A 34 -21.97 -79.61 -56.17
CA LEU A 34 -21.09 -80.54 -56.90
C LEU A 34 -21.81 -81.38 -57.97
N GLU A 35 -23.15 -81.45 -57.94
CA GLU A 35 -23.92 -82.35 -58.79
C GLU A 35 -24.06 -81.82 -60.23
N THR A 36 -23.91 -80.51 -60.44
CA THR A 36 -24.05 -79.88 -61.77
C THR A 36 -22.78 -79.88 -62.63
N GLU A 37 -21.58 -80.01 -62.03
CA GLU A 37 -20.32 -80.11 -62.79
C GLU A 37 -19.99 -81.54 -63.25
N LEU A 38 -20.44 -82.57 -62.54
CA LEU A 38 -20.09 -83.97 -62.85
C LEU A 38 -20.81 -84.54 -64.09
N ILE A 39 -21.83 -83.85 -64.60
CA ILE A 39 -22.60 -84.28 -65.79
C ILE A 39 -21.94 -83.81 -67.10
N LYS A 40 -21.01 -82.85 -67.06
CA LYS A 40 -20.36 -82.30 -68.28
C LYS A 40 -19.11 -83.03 -68.78
N THR A 41 -18.60 -84.06 -68.10
CA THR A 41 -17.34 -84.75 -68.46
C THR A 41 -17.48 -86.24 -68.79
N LYS A 42 -18.55 -86.61 -69.51
CA LYS A 42 -18.76 -88.00 -69.96
C LYS A 42 -18.85 -88.14 -71.48
N ARG A 43 -17.73 -87.89 -72.19
CA ARG A 43 -17.35 -88.56 -73.46
C ARG A 43 -16.14 -87.90 -74.13
N ASN A 44 -14.92 -88.37 -73.79
CA ASN A 44 -13.87 -88.57 -74.79
C ASN A 44 -12.76 -89.45 -74.20
N LYS A 45 -12.64 -90.72 -74.62
CA LYS A 45 -11.54 -91.59 -74.17
C LYS A 45 -10.31 -91.31 -75.03
N ASN A 46 -9.50 -90.34 -74.60
CA ASN A 46 -8.25 -90.01 -75.26
C ASN A 46 -7.15 -90.99 -74.80
N LEU A 47 -6.73 -91.91 -75.67
CA LEU A 47 -5.70 -92.93 -75.40
C LEU A 47 -4.37 -92.33 -74.93
N LEU A 48 -4.06 -91.11 -75.33
CA LEU A 48 -2.86 -90.38 -74.95
C LEU A 48 -2.81 -90.06 -73.43
N LEU A 49 -3.97 -89.89 -72.80
CA LEU A 49 -4.08 -89.62 -71.36
C LEU A 49 -3.85 -90.88 -70.51
N TYR A 50 -4.25 -92.06 -71.02
CA TYR A 50 -3.90 -93.32 -70.37
C TYR A 50 -2.40 -93.62 -70.48
N PHE A 51 -1.78 -93.28 -71.60
CA PHE A 51 -0.33 -93.41 -71.76
C PHE A 51 0.45 -92.46 -70.84
N SER A 52 -0.01 -91.21 -70.66
CA SER A 52 0.64 -90.27 -69.74
C SER A 52 0.49 -90.68 -68.27
N ILE A 53 -0.65 -91.27 -67.89
CA ILE A 53 -0.87 -91.81 -66.54
C ILE A 53 0.04 -93.02 -66.29
N LEU A 54 0.16 -93.94 -67.26
CA LEU A 54 1.05 -95.09 -67.14
C LEU A 54 2.52 -94.65 -67.00
N LEU A 55 2.95 -93.69 -67.83
CA LEU A 55 4.29 -93.12 -67.78
C LEU A 55 4.57 -92.46 -66.42
N PHE A 56 3.61 -91.69 -65.90
CA PHE A 56 3.72 -91.04 -64.60
C PHE A 56 3.91 -92.07 -63.48
N PHE A 57 3.12 -93.15 -63.46
CA PHE A 57 3.29 -94.21 -62.46
C PHE A 57 4.63 -94.94 -62.58
N THR A 58 5.14 -95.19 -63.81
CA THR A 58 6.47 -95.78 -63.97
C THR A 58 7.60 -94.86 -63.50
N VAL A 59 7.48 -93.54 -63.70
CA VAL A 59 8.47 -92.58 -63.19
C VAL A 59 8.42 -92.49 -61.67
N VAL A 60 7.22 -92.48 -61.08
CA VAL A 60 7.05 -92.46 -59.62
C VAL A 60 7.62 -93.74 -58.99
N ILE A 61 7.27 -94.92 -59.51
CA ILE A 61 7.79 -96.20 -59.00
C ILE A 61 9.30 -96.29 -59.18
N GLY A 62 9.83 -95.86 -60.34
CA GLY A 62 11.27 -95.81 -60.59
C GLY A 62 12.00 -94.84 -59.66
N SER A 63 11.40 -93.67 -59.37
CA SER A 63 11.97 -92.68 -58.45
C SER A 63 12.01 -93.18 -57.01
N VAL A 64 10.96 -93.89 -56.55
CA VAL A 64 10.92 -94.53 -55.23
C VAL A 64 12.00 -95.61 -55.15
N PHE A 65 12.10 -96.49 -56.16
CA PHE A 65 13.11 -97.55 -56.17
C PHE A 65 14.54 -97.00 -56.20
N TYR A 66 14.77 -95.92 -56.97
CA TYR A 66 16.05 -95.21 -57.03
C TYR A 66 16.41 -94.53 -55.69
N PHE A 67 15.44 -93.88 -55.04
CA PHE A 67 15.62 -93.32 -53.69
C PHE A 67 15.93 -94.40 -52.66
N THR A 68 15.22 -95.53 -52.72
CA THR A 68 15.43 -96.65 -51.80
C THR A 68 16.85 -97.19 -51.94
N LYS A 69 17.34 -97.34 -53.17
CA LYS A 69 18.70 -97.84 -53.45
C LYS A 69 19.81 -96.84 -53.06
N ILE A 70 19.56 -95.53 -53.17
CA ILE A 70 20.48 -94.48 -52.70
C ILE A 70 20.56 -94.46 -51.17
N VAL A 71 19.41 -94.61 -50.49
CA VAL A 71 19.36 -94.69 -49.02
C VAL A 71 20.05 -95.97 -48.52
N GLU A 72 19.90 -97.10 -49.23
CA GLU A 72 20.58 -98.37 -48.90
C GLU A 72 22.11 -98.30 -49.10
N GLN A 73 22.60 -97.48 -50.04
CA GLN A 73 24.04 -97.36 -50.33
C GLN A 73 24.76 -96.36 -49.42
N GLN A 74 24.03 -95.46 -48.74
CA GLN A 74 24.56 -94.56 -47.71
C GLN A 74 24.44 -95.10 -46.28
N SER A 75 23.81 -96.26 -46.08
CA SER A 75 23.57 -96.87 -44.76
C SER A 75 24.48 -98.07 -44.45
N LYS A 76 25.70 -98.07 -44.99
CA LYS A 76 26.81 -98.90 -44.51
C LYS A 76 27.95 -98.00 -44.02
N ASP A 77 27.72 -97.46 -42.83
CA ASP A 77 28.70 -97.07 -41.81
C ASP A 77 28.02 -96.03 -40.92
N PHE A 78 27.19 -96.47 -39.98
CA PHE A 78 26.90 -95.66 -38.79
C PHE A 78 26.74 -96.54 -37.56
N GLU A 79 27.77 -96.41 -36.74
CA GLU A 79 27.88 -96.76 -35.34
C GLU A 79 26.75 -96.11 -34.52
N ILE A 80 26.08 -96.91 -33.70
CA ILE A 80 25.44 -96.58 -32.41
C ILE A 80 24.49 -95.37 -32.35
N ASN A 81 23.21 -95.69 -32.08
CA ASN A 81 22.10 -94.79 -31.67
C ASN A 81 22.48 -93.60 -30.76
N ILE A 82 22.27 -92.37 -31.24
CA ILE A 82 22.24 -91.12 -30.45
C ILE A 82 20.92 -90.32 -30.68
N SER A 83 19.93 -90.87 -31.38
CA SER A 83 18.69 -90.14 -31.72
C SER A 83 17.82 -89.74 -30.51
N ASP A 84 17.90 -90.44 -29.38
CA ASP A 84 17.12 -90.11 -28.16
C ASP A 84 17.81 -89.06 -27.27
N LEU A 85 19.12 -88.82 -27.44
CA LEU A 85 19.90 -87.89 -26.60
C LEU A 85 19.89 -86.46 -27.15
N GLU A 86 19.68 -86.28 -28.44
CA GLU A 86 19.55 -84.96 -29.08
C GLU A 86 18.19 -84.31 -28.80
N ASP A 87 17.11 -85.11 -28.84
CA ASP A 87 15.75 -84.68 -28.48
C ASP A 87 15.60 -84.33 -26.99
N LEU A 88 16.28 -85.07 -26.11
CA LEU A 88 16.33 -84.74 -24.67
C LEU A 88 17.08 -83.42 -24.42
N ARG A 89 18.18 -83.18 -25.13
CA ARG A 89 18.98 -81.95 -24.99
C ARG A 89 18.26 -80.71 -25.51
N LEU A 90 17.56 -80.77 -26.65
CA LEU A 90 16.76 -79.66 -27.15
C LEU A 90 15.60 -79.30 -26.21
N LYS A 91 14.92 -80.33 -25.68
CA LYS A 91 13.85 -80.18 -24.71
C LYS A 91 14.36 -79.44 -23.48
N ASP A 92 15.51 -79.85 -22.95
CA ASP A 92 16.11 -79.23 -21.76
C ASP A 92 16.51 -77.76 -22.01
N VAL A 93 17.02 -77.42 -23.20
CA VAL A 93 17.43 -76.05 -23.58
C VAL A 93 16.23 -75.11 -23.81
N ILE A 94 15.14 -75.57 -24.42
CA ILE A 94 13.94 -74.74 -24.59
C ILE A 94 13.19 -74.58 -23.26
N ASP A 95 13.12 -75.64 -22.46
CA ASP A 95 12.54 -75.58 -21.12
C ASP A 95 13.37 -74.67 -20.20
N SER A 96 14.70 -74.65 -20.30
CA SER A 96 15.56 -73.76 -19.52
C SER A 96 15.41 -72.31 -19.97
N ALA A 97 15.49 -72.01 -21.27
CA ALA A 97 15.36 -70.65 -21.80
C ALA A 97 14.01 -70.01 -21.43
N THR A 98 12.91 -70.75 -21.62
CA THR A 98 11.57 -70.27 -21.22
C THR A 98 11.43 -70.15 -19.70
N ARG A 99 12.10 -71.00 -18.90
CA ARG A 99 12.13 -70.84 -17.43
C ARG A 99 12.90 -69.58 -17.03
N TYR A 100 14.03 -69.28 -17.67
CA TYR A 100 14.80 -68.09 -17.36
C TYR A 100 14.06 -66.81 -17.75
N GLU A 101 13.44 -66.74 -18.93
CA GLU A 101 12.63 -65.58 -19.35
C GLU A 101 11.47 -65.32 -18.39
N ASN A 102 10.72 -66.36 -18.01
CA ASN A 102 9.62 -66.20 -17.04
C ASN A 102 10.11 -65.83 -15.63
N ASN A 103 11.26 -66.35 -15.21
CA ASN A 103 11.85 -65.99 -13.92
C ASN A 103 12.34 -64.55 -13.93
N LEU A 104 12.89 -64.09 -15.06
CA LEU A 104 13.27 -62.71 -15.29
C LEU A 104 12.06 -61.77 -15.17
N ASP A 105 10.94 -62.10 -15.82
CA ASP A 105 9.69 -61.32 -15.72
C ASP A 105 9.17 -61.24 -14.29
N LEU A 106 9.20 -62.37 -13.57
CA LEU A 106 8.80 -62.43 -12.17
C LEU A 106 9.72 -61.56 -11.29
N LEU A 107 11.04 -61.66 -11.45
CA LEU A 107 12.00 -60.85 -10.70
C LEU A 107 11.83 -59.36 -10.98
N LYS A 108 11.56 -58.98 -12.24
CA LYS A 108 11.27 -57.60 -12.66
C LYS A 108 10.00 -57.08 -11.99
N ILE A 109 8.90 -57.83 -12.02
CA ILE A 109 7.65 -57.46 -11.32
C ILE A 109 7.91 -57.29 -9.83
N GLN A 110 8.64 -58.20 -9.21
CA GLN A 110 8.91 -58.09 -7.78
C GLN A 110 9.88 -56.94 -7.43
N LEU A 111 10.79 -56.56 -8.33
CA LEU A 111 11.61 -55.36 -8.18
C LEU A 111 10.73 -54.10 -8.22
N ASP A 112 9.77 -54.05 -9.14
CA ASP A 112 8.81 -52.94 -9.22
C ASP A 112 7.95 -52.85 -7.96
N ILE A 113 7.49 -53.98 -7.41
CA ILE A 113 6.78 -54.02 -6.12
C ILE A 113 7.64 -53.46 -4.98
N ILE A 114 8.94 -53.82 -4.91
CA ILE A 114 9.86 -53.26 -3.91
C ILE A 114 9.99 -51.74 -4.06
N LYS A 115 10.12 -51.23 -5.29
CA LYS A 115 10.21 -49.79 -5.58
C LYS A 115 8.90 -49.06 -5.26
N ILE A 116 7.75 -49.69 -5.49
CA ILE A 116 6.44 -49.14 -5.11
C ILE A 116 6.32 -49.07 -3.58
N ASN A 117 6.72 -50.13 -2.87
CA ASN A 117 6.70 -50.18 -1.42
C ASN A 117 7.65 -49.15 -0.79
N GLU A 118 8.84 -48.95 -1.34
CA GLU A 118 9.77 -47.87 -0.94
C GLU A 118 9.07 -46.50 -1.03
N LYS A 119 8.46 -46.20 -2.18
CA LYS A 119 7.71 -44.94 -2.37
C LYS A 119 6.54 -44.81 -1.40
N LYS A 120 5.85 -45.90 -1.07
CA LYS A 120 4.75 -45.93 -0.10
C LYS A 120 5.24 -45.63 1.31
N GLU A 121 6.35 -46.21 1.75
CA GLU A 121 6.95 -45.95 3.07
C GLU A 121 7.43 -44.50 3.18
N ILE A 122 8.08 -43.96 2.14
CA ILE A 122 8.46 -42.54 2.07
C ILE A 122 7.22 -41.66 2.21
N LEU A 123 6.14 -41.99 1.50
CA LEU A 123 4.90 -41.23 1.54
C LEU A 123 4.24 -41.24 2.93
N ILE A 124 4.28 -42.37 3.64
CA ILE A 124 3.77 -42.49 5.02
C ILE A 124 4.53 -41.54 5.94
N VAL A 125 5.87 -41.53 5.85
CA VAL A 125 6.73 -40.61 6.62
C VAL A 125 6.43 -39.16 6.27
N GLN A 126 6.37 -38.81 4.99
CA GLN A 126 6.04 -37.46 4.54
C GLN A 126 4.69 -36.99 5.09
N LYS A 127 3.68 -37.86 5.06
CA LYS A 127 2.35 -37.57 5.61
C LYS A 127 2.40 -37.33 7.11
N GLN A 128 3.12 -38.16 7.86
CA GLN A 128 3.28 -38.01 9.31
C GLN A 128 3.96 -36.70 9.68
N TYR A 129 5.09 -36.37 9.03
CA TYR A 129 5.81 -35.13 9.30
C TYR A 129 5.00 -33.90 8.89
N TYR A 130 4.24 -33.96 7.80
CA TYR A 130 3.33 -32.86 7.43
C TYR A 130 2.19 -32.68 8.44
N GLN A 131 1.64 -33.77 8.99
CA GLN A 131 0.66 -33.67 10.08
C GLN A 131 1.24 -33.02 11.34
N ASN A 132 2.51 -33.29 11.64
CA ASN A 132 3.23 -32.59 12.72
C ASN A 132 3.37 -31.09 12.41
N GLU A 133 3.70 -30.70 11.16
CA GLU A 133 3.72 -29.28 10.74
C GLU A 133 2.36 -28.61 10.95
N ILE A 134 1.26 -29.25 10.55
CA ILE A 134 -0.10 -28.75 10.83
C ILE A 134 -0.31 -28.53 12.33
N GLY A 135 0.15 -29.47 13.17
CA GLY A 135 0.08 -29.37 14.62
C GLY A 135 0.92 -28.22 15.18
N ILE A 136 2.10 -27.94 14.59
CA ILE A 136 2.94 -26.79 14.95
C ILE A 136 2.23 -25.48 14.56
N LEU A 137 1.71 -25.37 13.34
CA LEU A 137 1.01 -24.19 12.83
C LEU A 137 -0.29 -23.89 13.59
N ALA A 138 -0.90 -24.89 14.21
CA ALA A 138 -2.08 -24.72 15.05
C ALA A 138 -1.75 -24.16 16.44
N LYS A 139 -0.49 -24.25 16.89
CA LYS A 139 -0.07 -23.65 18.17
C LYS A 139 0.08 -22.14 17.96
N ASP A 140 -0.50 -21.33 18.83
CA ASP A 140 -0.37 -19.86 18.81
C ASP A 140 1.03 -19.39 19.27
N LEU A 141 2.08 -19.93 18.66
CA LEU A 141 3.46 -19.55 18.88
C LEU A 141 3.78 -18.26 18.12
N ASN A 142 4.91 -17.63 18.46
CA ASN A 142 5.43 -16.55 17.65
C ASN A 142 5.99 -17.08 16.31
N ASP A 143 6.04 -16.23 15.29
CA ASP A 143 6.39 -16.67 13.94
C ASP A 143 7.82 -17.26 13.89
N GLN A 144 8.79 -16.63 14.57
CA GLN A 144 10.19 -17.12 14.65
C GLN A 144 10.35 -18.52 15.26
N LYS A 145 9.66 -18.82 16.37
CA LYS A 145 9.70 -20.16 17.00
C LYS A 145 8.97 -21.17 16.14
N THR A 146 7.88 -20.76 15.48
CA THR A 146 7.13 -21.62 14.56
C THR A 146 8.02 -22.05 13.39
N ASP A 147 8.69 -21.10 12.75
CA ASP A 147 9.58 -21.37 11.62
C ASP A 147 10.75 -22.29 12.01
N LYS A 148 11.32 -22.09 13.21
CA LYS A 148 12.37 -22.96 13.75
C LYS A 148 11.87 -24.40 13.94
N LEU A 149 10.70 -24.60 14.55
CA LEU A 149 10.13 -25.93 14.77
C LEU A 149 9.75 -26.62 13.46
N ILE A 150 9.25 -25.88 12.46
CA ILE A 150 8.98 -26.40 11.12
C ILE A 150 10.29 -26.86 10.46
N LEU A 151 11.36 -26.06 10.55
CA LEU A 151 12.65 -26.42 10.00
C LEU A 151 13.24 -27.67 10.66
N GLU A 152 13.17 -27.77 11.99
CA GLU A 152 13.57 -28.96 12.74
C GLU A 152 12.78 -30.21 12.31
N ASN A 153 11.46 -30.06 12.13
CA ASN A 153 10.59 -31.13 11.66
C ASN A 153 10.94 -31.59 10.23
N ARG A 154 11.24 -30.66 9.31
CA ARG A 154 11.67 -30.98 7.93
C ARG A 154 13.03 -31.67 7.89
N ASN A 155 13.96 -31.24 8.73
CA ASN A 155 15.27 -31.90 8.82
C ASN A 155 15.12 -33.34 9.33
N ALA A 156 14.26 -33.56 10.33
CA ALA A 156 13.95 -34.89 10.83
C ALA A 156 13.24 -35.77 9.77
N GLU A 157 12.35 -35.18 8.96
CA GLU A 157 11.73 -35.85 7.80
C GLU A 157 12.79 -36.33 6.81
N LEU A 158 13.74 -35.48 6.42
CA LEU A 158 14.81 -35.83 5.49
C LEU A 158 15.66 -37.00 6.01
N ILE A 159 16.03 -36.97 7.28
CA ILE A 159 16.80 -38.05 7.93
C ILE A 159 16.01 -39.37 7.91
N ALA A 160 14.70 -39.33 8.19
CA ALA A 160 13.85 -40.51 8.18
C ALA A 160 13.70 -41.09 6.75
N ILE A 161 13.54 -40.24 5.74
CA ILE A 161 13.48 -40.65 4.33
C ILE A 161 14.80 -41.29 3.89
N GLU A 162 15.95 -40.72 4.30
CA GLU A 162 17.27 -41.27 3.98
C GLU A 162 17.49 -42.66 4.59
N ALA A 163 17.01 -42.88 5.81
CA ALA A 163 17.04 -44.19 6.46
C ALA A 163 16.19 -45.23 5.69
N ILE A 164 15.00 -44.85 5.21
CA ILE A 164 14.15 -45.72 4.37
C ILE A 164 14.87 -46.06 3.06
N ASN A 165 15.35 -45.05 2.34
CA ASN A 165 16.07 -45.26 1.07
C ASN A 165 17.26 -46.21 1.27
N SER A 166 18.01 -46.06 2.36
CA SER A 166 19.15 -46.92 2.69
C SER A 166 18.73 -48.37 2.93
N ASN A 167 17.63 -48.60 3.66
CA ASN A 167 17.09 -49.94 3.90
C ASN A 167 16.63 -50.63 2.61
N PHE A 168 15.91 -49.90 1.74
CA PHE A 168 15.41 -50.46 0.49
C PHE A 168 16.52 -50.67 -0.53
N LYS A 169 17.53 -49.80 -0.61
CA LYS A 169 18.69 -49.92 -1.51
C LYS A 169 19.40 -51.27 -1.40
N LEU A 170 19.47 -51.86 -0.20
CA LEU A 170 20.04 -53.20 -0.01
C LEU A 170 19.20 -54.28 -0.71
N SER A 171 17.88 -54.23 -0.55
CA SER A 171 16.96 -55.18 -1.18
C SER A 171 16.88 -55.01 -2.70
N THR A 172 16.90 -53.76 -3.18
CA THR A 172 16.88 -53.42 -4.61
C THR A 172 18.17 -53.88 -5.29
N THR A 173 19.34 -53.58 -4.71
CA THR A 173 20.64 -54.02 -5.25
C THR A 173 20.75 -55.54 -5.35
N LYS A 174 20.32 -56.28 -4.31
CA LYS A 174 20.33 -57.75 -4.34
C LYS A 174 19.50 -58.30 -5.50
N LYS A 175 18.31 -57.72 -5.72
CA LYS A 175 17.39 -58.18 -6.74
C LYS A 175 17.81 -57.78 -8.15
N GLU A 176 18.43 -56.62 -8.30
CA GLU A 176 19.08 -56.20 -9.55
C GLU A 176 20.26 -57.12 -9.90
N GLN A 177 21.05 -57.55 -8.92
CA GLN A 177 22.10 -58.55 -9.13
C GLN A 177 21.55 -59.93 -9.55
N GLU A 178 20.43 -60.37 -8.97
CA GLU A 178 19.75 -61.61 -9.40
C GLU A 178 19.24 -61.49 -10.85
N ILE A 179 18.63 -60.36 -11.21
CA ILE A 179 18.20 -60.06 -12.58
C ILE A 179 19.38 -60.10 -13.54
N SER A 180 20.49 -59.40 -13.24
CA SER A 180 21.67 -59.39 -14.11
C SER A 180 22.30 -60.78 -14.28
N LYS A 181 22.26 -61.63 -13.25
CA LYS A 181 22.72 -63.03 -13.36
C LYS A 181 21.85 -63.81 -14.33
N ILE A 182 20.52 -63.76 -14.19
CA ILE A 182 19.60 -64.46 -15.09
C ILE A 182 19.69 -63.91 -16.52
N GLU A 183 19.80 -62.59 -16.69
CA GLU A 183 20.01 -61.99 -18.02
C GLU A 183 21.29 -62.51 -18.68
N SER A 184 22.38 -62.67 -17.92
CA SER A 184 23.62 -63.27 -18.42
C SER A 184 23.49 -64.77 -18.76
N GLU A 185 22.65 -65.51 -18.04
CA GLU A 185 22.38 -66.93 -18.31
C GLU A 185 21.51 -67.09 -19.56
N ILE A 186 20.49 -66.24 -19.74
CA ILE A 186 19.68 -66.18 -20.97
C ILE A 186 20.55 -65.89 -22.18
N GLU A 187 21.49 -64.95 -22.07
CA GLU A 187 22.37 -64.58 -23.20
C GLU A 187 23.28 -65.75 -23.60
N LYS A 188 23.87 -66.45 -22.62
CA LYS A 188 24.68 -67.66 -22.86
C LYS A 188 23.87 -68.80 -23.49
N GLU A 189 22.61 -68.97 -23.09
CA GLU A 189 21.72 -69.96 -23.68
C GLU A 189 21.24 -69.59 -25.09
N LYS A 190 21.05 -68.29 -25.37
CA LYS A 190 20.72 -67.82 -26.73
C LYS A 190 21.86 -68.06 -27.70
N GLU A 191 23.11 -67.81 -27.30
CA GLU A 191 24.31 -68.11 -28.09
C GLU A 191 24.46 -69.60 -28.40
N THR A 192 23.99 -70.49 -27.52
CA THR A 192 24.07 -71.95 -27.71
C THR A 192 22.84 -72.55 -28.42
N GLY A 193 21.66 -71.91 -28.33
CA GLY A 193 20.38 -72.40 -28.85
C GLY A 193 20.00 -71.94 -30.27
N GLU A 194 20.69 -70.98 -30.89
CA GLU A 194 20.41 -70.57 -32.28
C GLU A 194 20.65 -71.67 -33.33
N ASN A 195 21.42 -72.71 -33.00
CA ASN A 195 21.73 -73.81 -33.92
C ASN A 195 20.67 -74.93 -33.98
N GLN A 196 19.60 -74.88 -33.18
CA GLN A 196 18.75 -76.05 -32.93
C GLN A 196 17.26 -75.71 -32.74
N LYS A 197 16.60 -75.14 -33.76
CA LYS A 197 15.15 -74.88 -33.71
C LYS A 197 14.38 -75.60 -34.82
N SER A 198 13.77 -76.75 -34.50
CA SER A 198 12.44 -77.09 -35.06
C SER A 198 11.68 -78.14 -34.26
N LYS A 199 10.46 -77.74 -33.85
CA LYS A 199 9.23 -78.50 -33.50
C LYS A 199 9.34 -79.68 -32.52
N PHE A 200 8.71 -79.55 -31.35
CA PHE A 200 7.75 -80.53 -30.77
C PHE A 200 7.08 -79.96 -29.50
N ILE A 201 5.84 -80.36 -29.19
CA ILE A 201 5.09 -80.01 -27.96
C ILE A 201 4.36 -81.24 -27.43
N SER A 202 4.52 -81.55 -26.14
CA SER A 202 3.51 -82.21 -25.29
C SER A 202 3.92 -82.12 -23.80
N ASN A 203 2.97 -81.83 -22.91
CA ASN A 203 3.06 -81.58 -21.44
C ASN A 203 3.49 -80.18 -20.93
N ILE A 204 3.66 -79.21 -21.83
CA ILE A 204 4.01 -77.81 -21.48
C ILE A 204 2.83 -77.02 -20.89
N ASP A 205 1.59 -77.39 -21.23
CA ASP A 205 0.41 -76.56 -20.94
C ASP A 205 0.07 -76.45 -19.44
N LYS A 206 0.18 -77.55 -18.68
CA LYS A 206 -0.10 -77.53 -17.22
C LYS A 206 0.95 -76.74 -16.44
N LEU A 207 2.22 -76.86 -16.83
CA LEU A 207 3.32 -76.11 -16.23
C LEU A 207 3.20 -74.62 -16.57
N ASN A 208 2.87 -74.29 -17.81
CA ASN A 208 2.61 -72.92 -18.24
C ASN A 208 1.38 -72.32 -17.55
N ALA A 209 0.32 -73.11 -17.30
CA ALA A 209 -0.85 -72.63 -16.56
C ALA A 209 -0.50 -72.23 -15.10
N ILE A 210 0.27 -73.06 -14.37
CA ILE A 210 0.71 -72.72 -13.00
C ILE A 210 1.65 -71.51 -13.01
N LYS A 211 2.56 -71.42 -13.97
CA LYS A 211 3.50 -70.29 -14.13
C LYS A 211 2.78 -68.99 -14.46
N ASN A 212 1.87 -69.01 -15.44
CA ASN A 212 1.06 -67.86 -15.82
C ASN A 212 0.17 -67.41 -14.67
N ALA A 213 -0.37 -68.34 -13.88
CA ALA A 213 -1.11 -67.99 -12.66
C ALA A 213 -0.23 -67.29 -11.62
N LYS A 214 1.05 -67.69 -11.45
CA LYS A 214 2.00 -67.03 -10.56
C LYS A 214 2.37 -65.63 -11.06
N LEU A 215 2.73 -65.49 -12.33
CA LEU A 215 3.02 -64.20 -12.98
C LEU A 215 1.83 -63.24 -12.87
N LYS A 216 0.62 -63.73 -13.17
CA LYS A 216 -0.61 -62.97 -13.04
C LYS A 216 -0.85 -62.52 -11.59
N LYS A 217 -0.67 -63.41 -10.61
CA LYS A 217 -0.83 -63.07 -9.19
C LYS A 217 0.14 -61.97 -8.74
N GLU A 218 1.41 -62.05 -9.10
CA GLU A 218 2.41 -61.02 -8.78
C GLU A 218 2.09 -59.70 -9.50
N HIS A 219 1.67 -59.77 -10.76
CA HIS A 219 1.26 -58.58 -11.51
C HIS A 219 0.02 -57.91 -10.88
N ASP A 220 -1.02 -58.68 -10.56
CA ASP A 220 -2.22 -58.20 -9.88
C ASP A 220 -1.88 -57.55 -8.53
N SER A 221 -0.95 -58.16 -7.77
CA SER A 221 -0.42 -57.60 -6.52
C SER A 221 0.29 -56.25 -6.75
N GLY A 222 1.12 -56.15 -7.80
CA GLY A 222 1.79 -54.90 -8.18
C GLY A 222 0.81 -53.79 -8.58
N VAL A 223 -0.25 -54.14 -9.32
CA VAL A 223 -1.32 -53.20 -9.69
C VAL A 223 -2.05 -52.68 -8.46
N VAL A 224 -2.37 -53.55 -7.49
CA VAL A 224 -2.99 -53.16 -6.21
C VAL A 224 -2.07 -52.21 -5.43
N ALA A 225 -0.80 -52.57 -5.26
CA ALA A 225 0.17 -51.74 -4.55
C ALA A 225 0.34 -50.36 -5.21
N LEU A 226 0.35 -50.30 -6.54
CA LEU A 226 0.44 -49.05 -7.30
C LEU A 226 -0.80 -48.18 -7.12
N LYS A 227 -2.00 -48.80 -7.15
CA LYS A 227 -3.26 -48.09 -6.93
C LYS A 227 -3.31 -47.50 -5.52
N GLU A 228 -2.98 -48.29 -4.49
CA GLU A 228 -2.92 -47.82 -3.11
C GLU A 228 -1.92 -46.67 -2.93
N TYR A 229 -0.76 -46.74 -3.58
CA TYR A 229 0.22 -45.66 -3.57
C TYR A 229 -0.36 -44.37 -4.15
N TYR A 230 -0.98 -44.42 -5.32
CA TYR A 230 -1.53 -43.21 -5.96
C TYR A 230 -2.71 -42.63 -5.19
N GLU A 231 -3.59 -43.45 -4.63
CA GLU A 231 -4.68 -42.99 -3.76
C GLU A 231 -4.12 -42.24 -2.55
N ALA A 232 -3.15 -42.84 -1.85
CA ALA A 232 -2.49 -42.19 -0.71
C ALA A 232 -1.70 -40.93 -1.12
N TYR A 233 -1.12 -40.92 -2.33
CA TYR A 233 -0.35 -39.79 -2.84
C TYR A 233 -1.26 -38.60 -3.13
N VAL A 234 -2.42 -38.83 -3.76
CA VAL A 234 -3.44 -37.79 -3.97
C VAL A 234 -3.88 -37.20 -2.63
N ASP A 235 -4.18 -38.04 -1.63
CA ASP A 235 -4.52 -37.58 -0.29
C ASP A 235 -3.43 -36.72 0.35
N TYR A 236 -2.17 -37.15 0.23
CA TYR A 236 -1.03 -36.40 0.72
C TYR A 236 -0.89 -35.05 0.01
N ILE A 237 -1.05 -35.00 -1.31
CA ILE A 237 -0.98 -33.76 -2.09
C ILE A 237 -2.10 -32.81 -1.68
N VAL A 238 -3.33 -33.31 -1.55
CA VAL A 238 -4.47 -32.52 -1.04
C VAL A 238 -4.16 -31.95 0.34
N LEU A 239 -3.60 -32.77 1.24
CA LEU A 239 -3.19 -32.33 2.58
C LEU A 239 -2.08 -31.27 2.50
N LYS A 240 -1.03 -31.51 1.72
CA LYS A 240 0.17 -30.67 1.60
C LYS A 240 -0.12 -29.25 1.10
N TYR A 241 -1.05 -29.13 0.17
CA TYR A 241 -1.40 -27.85 -0.44
C TYR A 241 -2.67 -27.22 0.15
N ASN A 242 -3.29 -27.82 1.16
CA ASN A 242 -4.38 -27.20 1.89
C ASN A 242 -3.80 -26.23 2.94
N PRO A 243 -4.08 -24.92 2.84
CA PRO A 243 -3.58 -23.99 3.84
C PRO A 243 -4.17 -24.28 5.23
N VAL A 244 -3.38 -24.02 6.27
CA VAL A 244 -3.73 -24.32 7.66
C VAL A 244 -4.18 -23.03 8.37
N PHE A 245 -5.46 -22.97 8.74
CA PHE A 245 -6.08 -21.81 9.40
C PHE A 245 -6.59 -22.15 10.82
N LYS A 246 -5.84 -22.98 11.57
CA LYS A 246 -6.31 -23.53 12.85
C LYS A 246 -5.87 -22.77 14.10
N SER A 247 -4.85 -21.92 14.01
CA SER A 247 -4.39 -21.13 15.16
C SER A 247 -5.47 -20.14 15.59
N LYS A 248 -5.62 -19.90 16.90
CA LYS A 248 -6.65 -19.01 17.44
C LYS A 248 -6.57 -17.63 16.80
N ARG A 249 -5.35 -17.11 16.57
CA ARG A 249 -5.13 -15.83 15.87
C ARG A 249 -5.81 -15.80 14.51
N ILE A 250 -5.59 -16.82 13.68
CA ILE A 250 -6.11 -16.87 12.32
C ILE A 250 -7.60 -17.24 12.30
N THR A 251 -8.04 -18.17 13.13
CA THR A 251 -9.45 -18.54 13.26
C THR A 251 -10.30 -17.33 13.63
N ASN A 252 -9.84 -16.51 14.59
CA ASN A 252 -10.52 -15.25 14.94
C ASN A 252 -10.65 -14.30 13.74
N ILE A 253 -9.62 -14.19 12.89
CA ILE A 253 -9.68 -13.37 11.67
C ILE A 253 -10.73 -13.94 10.71
N MET A 254 -10.70 -15.25 10.48
CA MET A 254 -11.60 -15.94 9.56
C MET A 254 -13.07 -15.88 9.99
N GLU A 255 -13.35 -15.99 11.29
CA GLU A 255 -14.70 -15.97 11.87
C GLU A 255 -15.25 -14.56 12.08
N ASN A 256 -14.38 -13.55 12.18
CA ASN A 256 -14.83 -12.18 12.43
C ASN A 256 -15.71 -11.67 11.30
N LYS A 257 -17.00 -11.45 11.58
CA LYS A 257 -17.97 -10.88 10.64
C LYS A 257 -18.00 -9.34 10.66
N LYS A 258 -17.35 -8.68 11.63
CA LYS A 258 -17.23 -7.21 11.64
C LYS A 258 -16.28 -6.81 10.51
N GLY A 259 -16.82 -6.11 9.50
CA GLY A 259 -16.10 -5.69 8.29
C GLY A 259 -16.66 -6.24 6.99
N ILE A 260 -17.72 -7.07 7.01
CA ILE A 260 -18.44 -7.45 5.80
C ILE A 260 -19.28 -6.24 5.34
N ILE A 261 -18.61 -5.29 4.69
CA ILE A 261 -19.26 -4.25 3.91
C ILE A 261 -19.70 -4.95 2.63
N ASN A 262 -20.95 -5.42 2.62
CA ASN A 262 -21.54 -5.94 1.39
C ASN A 262 -21.62 -4.79 0.38
N GLN A 263 -21.16 -5.10 -0.84
CA GLN A 263 -21.12 -4.25 -2.03
C GLN A 263 -19.88 -3.37 -2.16
N TYR A 264 -19.39 -3.39 -3.40
CA TYR A 264 -18.72 -2.34 -4.15
C TYR A 264 -19.38 -0.97 -3.92
N SER A 265 -19.40 -0.47 -2.69
CA SER A 265 -19.74 0.90 -2.41
C SER A 265 -18.72 1.71 -3.19
N TYR A 266 -19.21 2.31 -4.26
CA TYR A 266 -18.43 3.03 -5.24
C TYR A 266 -17.46 3.93 -4.49
N LEU A 267 -16.17 3.59 -4.60
CA LEU A 267 -15.09 4.41 -4.11
C LEU A 267 -15.36 5.83 -4.61
N ASP A 268 -15.34 6.82 -3.71
CA ASP A 268 -15.76 8.17 -4.07
C ASP A 268 -14.90 8.69 -5.23
N SER A 269 -15.50 9.51 -6.08
CA SER A 269 -14.80 10.19 -7.16
C SER A 269 -13.72 11.12 -6.60
N PHE A 270 -12.71 11.39 -7.42
CA PHE A 270 -11.68 12.34 -7.07
C PHE A 270 -12.27 13.72 -6.74
N ASP A 271 -11.73 14.34 -5.70
CA ASP A 271 -12.20 15.62 -5.18
C ASP A 271 -11.14 16.70 -5.39
N GLU A 272 -11.49 17.73 -6.15
CA GLU A 272 -10.60 18.86 -6.46
C GLU A 272 -10.16 19.63 -5.21
N PHE A 273 -10.91 19.57 -4.10
CA PHE A 273 -10.51 20.20 -2.85
C PHE A 273 -9.17 19.66 -2.32
N LEU A 274 -8.86 18.37 -2.57
CA LEU A 274 -7.62 17.74 -2.12
C LEU A 274 -6.39 18.20 -2.91
N LEU A 275 -6.59 18.66 -4.16
CA LEU A 275 -5.54 19.30 -4.98
C LEU A 275 -5.20 20.68 -4.44
N PHE A 276 -6.23 21.47 -4.13
CA PHE A 276 -6.07 22.86 -3.71
C PHE A 276 -5.22 22.98 -2.43
N GLU A 277 -5.38 22.03 -1.52
CA GLU A 277 -4.65 21.97 -0.25
C GLU A 277 -3.29 21.24 -0.35
N GLY A 278 -2.91 20.75 -1.53
CA GLY A 278 -1.66 20.01 -1.75
C GLY A 278 -1.57 18.67 -1.00
N VAL A 279 -2.69 18.13 -0.54
CA VAL A 279 -2.74 16.90 0.28
C VAL A 279 -2.61 15.64 -0.58
N PHE A 280 -3.17 15.67 -1.79
CA PHE A 280 -3.17 14.53 -2.72
C PHE A 280 -3.16 15.02 -4.17
N THR A 281 -2.24 14.53 -4.99
CA THR A 281 -2.29 14.84 -6.43
C THR A 281 -3.32 13.94 -7.13
N GLN A 282 -3.82 14.40 -8.29
CA GLN A 282 -4.68 13.56 -9.14
C GLN A 282 -3.97 12.28 -9.58
N TYR A 283 -2.65 12.34 -9.78
CA TYR A 283 -1.82 11.18 -10.08
C TYR A 283 -1.80 10.19 -8.93
N ASP A 284 -1.57 10.63 -7.70
CA ASP A 284 -1.53 9.77 -6.51
C ASP A 284 -2.87 9.09 -6.28
N PHE A 285 -3.97 9.84 -6.43
CA PHE A 285 -5.32 9.30 -6.32
C PHE A 285 -5.59 8.23 -7.37
N LYS A 286 -5.31 8.52 -8.64
CA LYS A 286 -5.49 7.56 -9.73
C LYS A 286 -4.61 6.32 -9.54
N SER A 287 -3.36 6.51 -9.11
CA SER A 287 -2.42 5.44 -8.82
C SER A 287 -2.94 4.53 -7.70
N PHE A 288 -3.44 5.11 -6.61
CA PHE A 288 -4.06 4.37 -5.51
C PHE A 288 -5.28 3.57 -5.96
N ARG A 289 -6.22 4.20 -6.69
CA ARG A 289 -7.40 3.51 -7.26
C ARG A 289 -7.01 2.34 -8.15
N THR A 290 -6.09 2.58 -9.08
CA THR A 290 -5.60 1.55 -10.00
C THR A 290 -4.97 0.36 -9.26
N LYS A 291 -4.27 0.59 -8.15
CA LYS A 291 -3.68 -0.51 -7.34
C LYS A 291 -4.77 -1.35 -6.68
N ILE A 292 -5.82 -0.72 -6.15
CA ILE A 292 -6.98 -1.42 -5.58
C ILE A 292 -7.69 -2.26 -6.66
N ASP A 293 -7.95 -1.67 -7.83
CA ASP A 293 -8.62 -2.37 -8.93
C ASP A 293 -7.80 -3.57 -9.40
N LYS A 294 -6.49 -3.38 -9.61
CA LYS A 294 -5.57 -4.48 -9.99
C LYS A 294 -5.52 -5.58 -8.94
N PHE A 295 -5.57 -5.23 -7.66
CA PHE A 295 -5.62 -6.22 -6.58
C PHE A 295 -6.89 -7.08 -6.70
N PHE A 296 -8.05 -6.47 -6.88
CA PHE A 296 -9.31 -7.20 -7.02
C PHE A 296 -9.38 -8.03 -8.31
N GLU A 297 -8.79 -7.55 -9.42
CA GLU A 297 -8.68 -8.32 -10.65
C GLU A 297 -7.92 -9.63 -10.43
N ILE A 298 -6.81 -9.58 -9.68
CA ILE A 298 -6.01 -10.75 -9.32
C ILE A 298 -6.81 -11.68 -8.40
N THR A 299 -7.44 -11.15 -7.33
CA THR A 299 -8.16 -12.00 -6.38
C THR A 299 -9.42 -12.63 -6.99
N ASP A 300 -10.11 -11.94 -7.90
CA ASP A 300 -11.22 -12.50 -8.68
C ASP A 300 -10.74 -13.62 -9.61
N ARG A 301 -9.57 -13.46 -10.25
CA ARG A 301 -8.98 -14.54 -11.06
C ARG A 301 -8.65 -15.76 -10.21
N LEU A 302 -8.09 -15.56 -9.01
CA LEU A 302 -7.83 -16.65 -8.07
C LEU A 302 -9.15 -17.31 -7.62
N ASN A 303 -10.19 -16.54 -7.30
CA ASN A 303 -11.48 -17.07 -6.85
C ASN A 303 -12.23 -17.92 -7.90
N ARG A 304 -11.91 -17.75 -9.19
CA ARG A 304 -12.44 -18.57 -10.29
C ARG A 304 -11.81 -19.96 -10.37
N ILE A 305 -10.66 -20.19 -9.72
CA ILE A 305 -10.01 -21.50 -9.70
C ILE A 305 -10.83 -22.42 -8.76
N PRO A 306 -11.21 -23.63 -9.21
CA PRO A 306 -12.02 -24.56 -8.42
C PRO A 306 -11.16 -25.27 -7.36
N TYR A 307 -10.74 -24.52 -6.34
CA TYR A 307 -10.03 -25.08 -5.20
C TYR A 307 -10.95 -26.04 -4.43
N PHE A 308 -10.45 -27.24 -4.13
CA PHE A 308 -11.12 -28.19 -3.22
C PHE A 308 -10.83 -27.88 -1.73
N ASN A 309 -9.92 -26.95 -1.46
CA ASN A 309 -9.37 -26.68 -0.15
C ASN A 309 -9.84 -25.32 0.42
N SER A 310 -9.27 -24.90 1.55
CA SER A 310 -9.69 -23.70 2.27
C SER A 310 -9.23 -22.36 1.64
N ILE A 311 -8.62 -22.37 0.46
CA ILE A 311 -8.14 -21.16 -0.24
C ILE A 311 -9.29 -20.21 -0.58
N LYS A 312 -10.42 -20.72 -1.07
CA LYS A 312 -11.55 -19.87 -1.48
C LYS A 312 -12.13 -19.02 -0.33
N PRO A 313 -12.43 -19.60 0.86
CA PRO A 313 -12.75 -18.81 2.05
C PRO A 313 -11.68 -17.78 2.43
N ALA A 314 -10.39 -18.12 2.31
CA ALA A 314 -9.30 -17.20 2.63
C ALA A 314 -9.23 -16.02 1.65
N ILE A 315 -9.37 -16.25 0.34
CA ILE A 315 -9.45 -15.19 -0.67
C ILE A 315 -10.64 -14.27 -0.39
N LYS A 316 -11.80 -14.85 -0.06
CA LYS A 316 -12.98 -14.05 0.33
C LYS A 316 -12.66 -13.16 1.53
N LYS A 317 -12.03 -13.72 2.56
CA LYS A 317 -11.67 -12.95 3.76
C LYS A 317 -10.65 -11.84 3.47
N ILE A 318 -9.68 -12.12 2.60
CA ILE A 318 -8.71 -11.13 2.12
C ILE A 318 -9.45 -9.98 1.40
N ASN A 319 -10.38 -10.30 0.50
CA ASN A 319 -11.19 -9.29 -0.19
C ASN A 319 -12.01 -8.46 0.80
N ASP A 320 -12.70 -9.08 1.75
CA ASP A 320 -13.48 -8.39 2.78
C ASP A 320 -12.60 -7.41 3.59
N LEU A 321 -11.40 -7.83 3.98
CA LEU A 321 -10.44 -6.97 4.68
C LEU A 321 -9.95 -5.81 3.80
N THR A 322 -9.62 -6.07 2.54
CA THR A 322 -9.19 -5.01 1.60
C THR A 322 -10.30 -3.98 1.37
N TYR A 323 -11.56 -4.42 1.27
CA TYR A 323 -12.71 -3.52 1.20
C TYR A 323 -12.83 -2.66 2.46
N SER A 324 -12.76 -3.28 3.65
CA SER A 324 -12.80 -2.55 4.93
C SER A 324 -11.69 -1.50 5.01
N ILE A 325 -10.45 -1.88 4.67
CA ILE A 325 -9.31 -0.95 4.67
C ILE A 325 -9.56 0.21 3.72
N SER A 326 -9.99 -0.07 2.49
CA SER A 326 -10.27 0.96 1.49
C SER A 326 -11.36 1.93 1.98
N HIS A 327 -12.43 1.39 2.58
CA HIS A 327 -13.51 2.19 3.16
C HIS A 327 -13.05 3.06 4.34
N ASP A 328 -12.23 2.53 5.24
CA ASP A 328 -11.68 3.27 6.38
C ASP A 328 -10.79 4.42 5.91
N TYR A 329 -9.98 4.20 4.86
CA TYR A 329 -9.20 5.26 4.23
C TYR A 329 -10.08 6.35 3.60
N GLU A 330 -11.16 6.00 2.88
CA GLU A 330 -12.11 6.99 2.35
C GLU A 330 -12.73 7.84 3.46
N ASN A 331 -13.16 7.19 4.55
CA ASN A 331 -13.74 7.89 5.69
C ASN A 331 -12.73 8.84 6.35
N LEU A 332 -11.46 8.44 6.43
CA LEU A 332 -10.38 9.29 6.93
C LEU A 332 -10.18 10.51 6.02
N ILE A 333 -10.14 10.33 4.70
CA ILE A 333 -10.03 11.42 3.72
C ILE A 333 -11.23 12.38 3.85
N LYS A 334 -12.46 11.85 3.93
CA LYS A 334 -13.68 12.66 4.13
C LYS A 334 -13.61 13.50 5.41
N ARG A 335 -13.16 12.90 6.52
CA ARG A 335 -13.00 13.63 7.79
C ARG A 335 -11.93 14.71 7.70
N ILE A 336 -10.78 14.42 7.10
CA ILE A 336 -9.72 15.40 6.86
C ILE A 336 -10.26 16.57 6.04
N LYS A 337 -10.96 16.29 4.93
CA LYS A 337 -11.61 17.31 4.10
C LYS A 337 -12.52 18.23 4.92
N GLN A 338 -13.40 17.65 5.75
CA GLN A 338 -14.31 18.42 6.60
C GLN A 338 -13.57 19.33 7.58
N VAL A 339 -12.51 18.81 8.21
CA VAL A 339 -11.68 19.58 9.16
C VAL A 339 -10.97 20.72 8.45
N VAL A 340 -10.35 20.48 7.30
CA VAL A 340 -9.63 21.52 6.55
C VAL A 340 -10.61 22.59 6.06
N LYS A 341 -11.75 22.21 5.50
CA LYS A 341 -12.80 23.17 5.08
C LYS A 341 -13.24 24.06 6.26
N SER A 342 -13.48 23.46 7.42
CA SER A 342 -13.87 24.20 8.63
C SER A 342 -12.77 25.18 9.06
N LYS A 343 -11.50 24.74 9.08
CA LYS A 343 -10.37 25.62 9.41
C LYS A 343 -10.23 26.77 8.42
N ASN A 344 -10.38 26.53 7.12
CA ASN A 344 -10.29 27.57 6.09
C ASN A 344 -11.40 28.61 6.26
N THR A 345 -12.62 28.21 6.61
CA THR A 345 -13.70 29.17 6.90
C THR A 345 -13.37 30.05 8.12
N ILE A 346 -12.77 29.46 9.17
CA ILE A 346 -12.33 30.21 10.35
C ILE A 346 -11.20 31.18 9.97
N ILE A 347 -10.21 30.73 9.19
CA ILE A 347 -9.10 31.58 8.74
C ILE A 347 -9.63 32.75 7.92
N ALA A 348 -10.54 32.52 6.97
CA ALA A 348 -11.16 33.57 6.18
C ALA A 348 -11.89 34.60 7.07
N SER A 349 -12.66 34.14 8.07
CA SER A 349 -13.33 35.04 9.01
C SER A 349 -12.36 35.87 9.85
N LYS A 350 -11.22 35.28 10.26
CA LYS A 350 -10.19 35.98 11.02
C LYS A 350 -9.47 37.03 10.18
N ASN A 351 -9.18 36.72 8.92
CA ASN A 351 -8.55 37.66 8.00
C ASN A 351 -9.45 38.89 7.79
N LEU A 352 -10.76 38.72 7.63
CA LEU A 352 -11.69 39.85 7.56
C LEU A 352 -11.66 40.75 8.81
N VAL A 353 -11.56 40.15 10.01
CA VAL A 353 -11.42 40.91 11.26
C VAL A 353 -10.08 41.64 11.34
N ILE A 354 -9.00 41.05 10.80
CA ILE A 354 -7.70 41.70 10.72
C ILE A 354 -7.79 42.90 9.76
N ASP A 355 -8.33 42.72 8.56
CA ASP A 355 -8.45 43.77 7.55
C ASP A 355 -9.23 44.99 8.07
N THR A 356 -10.36 44.75 8.76
CA THR A 356 -11.17 45.82 9.38
C THR A 356 -10.44 46.54 10.52
N ARG A 357 -9.65 45.81 11.33
CA ARG A 357 -8.81 46.41 12.37
C ARG A 357 -7.68 47.23 11.78
N GLU A 358 -7.04 46.75 10.71
CA GLU A 358 -6.01 47.49 10.00
C GLU A 358 -6.56 48.79 9.43
N GLU A 359 -7.75 48.78 8.85
CA GLU A 359 -8.43 49.99 8.38
C GLU A 359 -8.71 50.97 9.52
N THR A 360 -9.21 50.47 10.65
CA THR A 360 -9.44 51.30 11.86
C THR A 360 -8.14 51.93 12.35
N ILE A 361 -7.04 51.17 12.38
CA ILE A 361 -5.72 51.67 12.77
C ILE A 361 -5.23 52.74 11.79
N ARG A 362 -5.39 52.52 10.47
CA ARG A 362 -5.06 53.52 9.44
C ARG A 362 -5.82 54.83 9.67
N ASN A 363 -7.12 54.77 9.91
CA ASN A 363 -7.95 55.96 10.16
C ASN A 363 -7.54 56.70 11.44
N LYS A 364 -7.25 55.97 12.53
CA LYS A 364 -6.74 56.57 13.77
C LYS A 364 -5.38 57.24 13.58
N ASN A 365 -4.48 56.62 12.83
CA ASN A 365 -3.17 57.20 12.54
C ASN A 365 -3.30 58.51 11.74
N GLN A 366 -4.20 58.57 10.75
CA GLN A 366 -4.48 59.82 10.04
C GLN A 366 -5.03 60.91 10.97
N ALA A 367 -5.94 60.57 11.88
CA ALA A 367 -6.46 61.52 12.86
C ALA A 367 -5.37 62.04 13.83
N ILE A 368 -4.48 61.16 14.28
CA ILE A 368 -3.32 61.54 15.10
C ILE A 368 -2.40 62.49 14.33
N THR A 369 -2.13 62.22 13.05
CA THR A 369 -1.33 63.12 12.20
C THR A 369 -1.98 64.50 12.11
N ALA A 370 -3.29 64.58 11.88
CA ALA A 370 -4.01 65.86 11.82
C ALA A 370 -3.98 66.61 13.16
N LEU A 371 -4.16 65.90 14.29
CA LEU A 371 -4.05 66.48 15.63
C LEU A 371 -2.64 67.03 15.89
N ASN A 372 -1.60 66.30 15.48
CA ASN A 372 -0.22 66.76 15.62
C ASN A 372 0.04 68.04 14.80
N SER A 373 -0.49 68.13 13.57
CA SER A 373 -0.42 69.36 12.78
C SER A 373 -1.12 70.54 13.47
N ASN A 374 -2.30 70.31 14.05
CA ASN A 374 -3.02 71.35 14.79
C ASN A 374 -2.26 71.79 16.05
N LEU A 375 -1.65 70.85 16.78
CA LEU A 375 -0.85 71.16 17.96
C LEU A 375 0.35 72.05 17.61
N ILE A 376 1.01 71.79 16.47
CA ILE A 376 2.09 72.65 15.97
C ILE A 376 1.57 74.08 15.73
N LEU A 377 0.42 74.25 15.07
CA LEU A 377 -0.16 75.58 14.84
C LEU A 377 -0.48 76.32 16.14
N VAL A 378 -1.08 75.64 17.11
CA VAL A 378 -1.37 76.22 18.43
C VAL A 378 -0.08 76.61 19.15
N SER A 379 0.96 75.78 19.07
CA SER A 379 2.25 76.10 19.70
C SER A 379 2.90 77.36 19.11
N LEU A 380 2.81 77.56 17.79
CA LEU A 380 3.29 78.78 17.13
C LEU A 380 2.47 80.02 17.53
N GLU A 381 1.15 79.87 17.67
CA GLU A 381 0.30 80.97 18.13
C GLU A 381 0.60 81.38 19.58
N VAL A 382 0.87 80.41 20.45
CA VAL A 382 1.29 80.66 21.83
C VAL A 382 2.64 81.39 21.86
N GLU A 383 3.62 80.94 21.08
CA GLU A 383 4.92 81.59 20.98
C GLU A 383 4.82 83.06 20.53
N ASP A 384 3.95 83.34 19.55
CA ASP A 384 3.71 84.70 19.08
C ASP A 384 3.04 85.57 20.15
N LYS A 385 2.04 85.03 20.86
CA LYS A 385 1.40 85.73 21.98
C LYS A 385 2.39 86.02 23.11
N GLU A 386 3.26 85.07 23.45
CA GLU A 386 4.32 85.28 24.44
C GLU A 386 5.29 86.39 24.01
N ARG A 387 5.65 86.45 22.71
CA ARG A 387 6.47 87.54 22.17
C ARG A 387 5.80 88.90 22.36
N ILE A 388 4.51 89.00 22.01
CA ILE A 388 3.73 90.24 22.18
C ILE A 388 3.64 90.64 23.66
N ILE A 389 3.44 89.67 24.56
CA ILE A 389 3.41 89.93 26.01
C ILE A 389 4.75 90.50 26.47
N ARG A 390 5.89 89.90 26.09
CA ARG A 390 7.23 90.41 26.42
C ARG A 390 7.46 91.84 25.93
N GLU A 391 6.99 92.17 24.74
CA GLU A 391 7.07 93.55 24.20
C GLU A 391 6.23 94.54 25.00
N LYS A 392 5.02 94.15 25.39
CA LYS A 392 4.14 94.97 26.24
C LYS A 392 4.73 95.17 27.63
N GLU A 393 5.26 94.12 28.26
CA GLU A 393 5.95 94.20 29.55
C GLU A 393 7.11 95.18 29.48
N ARG A 394 7.95 95.09 28.44
CA ARG A 394 9.05 96.05 28.22
C ARG A 394 8.54 97.49 28.10
N THR A 395 7.43 97.69 27.39
CA THR A 395 6.81 99.02 27.24
C THR A 395 6.29 99.55 28.56
N ILE A 396 5.66 98.70 29.37
CA ILE A 396 5.19 99.04 30.72
C ILE A 396 6.39 99.44 31.59
N THR A 397 7.44 98.62 31.64
CA THR A 397 8.65 98.94 32.40
C THR A 397 9.25 100.29 32.02
N ASN A 398 9.35 100.60 30.72
CA ASN A 398 9.86 101.89 30.25
C ASN A 398 8.95 103.07 30.68
N LYS A 399 7.63 102.89 30.64
CA LYS A 399 6.67 103.90 31.09
C LYS A 399 6.75 104.10 32.60
N ASP A 400 6.84 103.02 33.37
CA ASP A 400 6.98 103.06 34.84
C ASP A 400 8.26 103.79 35.25
N GLN A 401 9.38 103.54 34.57
CA GLN A 401 10.63 104.28 34.77
C GLN A 401 10.45 105.79 34.48
N SER A 402 9.76 106.13 33.38
CA SER A 402 9.48 107.52 33.02
C SER A 402 8.57 108.21 34.06
N LEU A 403 7.53 107.51 34.52
CA LEU A 403 6.65 108.00 35.58
C LEU A 403 7.42 108.24 36.88
N GLN A 404 8.32 107.33 37.25
CA GLN A 404 9.17 107.51 38.43
C GLN A 404 10.07 108.74 38.31
N ILE A 405 10.65 108.99 37.13
CA ILE A 405 11.42 110.22 36.86
C ILE A 405 10.55 111.46 37.03
N TYR A 406 9.34 111.48 36.47
CA TYR A 406 8.42 112.62 36.60
C TYR A 406 7.96 112.84 38.04
N GLN A 407 7.64 111.77 38.78
CA GLN A 407 7.29 111.84 40.20
C GLN A 407 8.44 112.43 41.03
N ASN A 408 9.68 111.98 40.79
CA ASN A 408 10.86 112.53 41.45
C ASN A 408 11.06 114.01 41.14
N ALA A 409 10.95 114.41 39.86
CA ALA A 409 11.07 115.81 39.45
C ALA A 409 10.00 116.71 40.11
N LEU A 410 8.74 116.26 40.15
CA LEU A 410 7.65 116.99 40.80
C LEU A 410 7.85 117.09 42.32
N THR A 411 8.38 116.03 42.95
CA THR A 411 8.73 116.03 44.37
C THR A 411 9.83 117.05 44.69
N ILE A 412 10.90 117.11 43.88
CA ILE A 412 11.96 118.10 44.02
C ILE A 412 11.40 119.53 43.85
N LEU A 413 10.53 119.74 42.86
CA LEU A 413 9.89 121.03 42.62
C LEU A 413 9.03 121.47 43.82
N MET A 414 8.23 120.57 44.40
CA MET A 414 7.47 120.86 45.63
C MET A 414 8.37 121.23 46.79
N GLN A 415 9.49 120.52 46.99
CA GLN A 415 10.46 120.82 48.04
C GLN A 415 11.12 122.19 47.85
N GLN A 416 11.49 122.54 46.62
CA GLN A 416 12.14 123.81 46.30
C GLN A 416 11.22 125.02 46.57
N TYR A 417 9.94 124.92 46.22
CA TYR A 417 8.97 126.02 46.40
C TYR A 417 8.18 125.94 47.72
N SER A 418 8.49 124.99 48.61
CA SER A 418 7.77 124.75 49.87
C SER A 418 6.26 124.57 49.71
N GLU A 419 5.85 123.94 48.61
CA GLU A 419 4.44 123.74 48.28
C GLU A 419 3.93 122.45 48.93
N GLY A 420 2.68 122.48 49.41
CA GLY A 420 2.04 121.32 50.03
C GLY A 420 1.62 120.25 49.03
N GLY A 421 1.26 120.64 47.81
CA GLY A 421 0.91 119.73 46.73
C GLY A 421 0.50 120.46 45.46
N PHE A 422 0.13 119.72 44.42
CA PHE A 422 -0.38 120.25 43.16
C PHE A 422 -1.62 119.49 42.70
N ILE A 423 -2.50 120.18 41.99
CA ILE A 423 -3.56 119.54 41.22
C ILE A 423 -2.94 118.93 39.96
N ILE A 424 -3.10 117.62 39.76
CA ILE A 424 -2.58 116.89 38.59
C ILE A 424 -3.63 116.84 37.48
N GLN A 425 -4.88 116.57 37.85
CA GLN A 425 -5.96 116.45 36.87
C GLN A 425 -7.27 116.98 37.45
N VAL A 426 -8.08 117.59 36.59
CA VAL A 426 -9.41 118.11 36.92
C VAL A 426 -10.45 117.37 36.08
N GLN A 427 -11.38 116.66 36.72
CA GLN A 427 -12.49 115.97 36.06
C GLN A 427 -13.83 116.40 36.66
N SER A 428 -14.59 117.22 35.93
CA SER A 428 -15.86 117.83 36.36
C SER A 428 -15.76 118.59 37.69
N ASN A 429 -15.88 117.91 38.83
CA ASN A 429 -15.79 118.48 40.17
C ASN A 429 -14.90 117.68 41.14
N GLN A 430 -14.17 116.71 40.60
CA GLN A 430 -13.21 115.87 41.30
C GLN A 430 -11.81 116.17 40.77
N LEU A 431 -10.86 116.28 41.69
CA LEU A 431 -9.48 116.65 41.46
C LEU A 431 -8.60 115.47 41.84
N ASP A 432 -7.70 115.09 40.97
CA ASP A 432 -6.58 114.22 41.34
C ASP A 432 -5.42 115.12 41.74
N ILE A 433 -4.93 114.94 42.95
CA ILE A 433 -3.88 115.79 43.53
C ILE A 433 -2.64 114.95 43.84
N TYR A 434 -1.47 115.55 43.66
CA TYR A 434 -0.21 114.99 44.13
C TYR A 434 0.26 115.82 45.31
N VAL A 435 0.46 115.16 46.44
CA VAL A 435 0.81 115.81 47.69
C VAL A 435 2.25 115.50 48.03
N ASN A 436 2.94 116.48 48.63
CA ASN A 436 4.26 116.28 49.16
C ASN A 436 4.26 115.09 50.15
N PRO A 437 5.07 114.05 49.93
CA PRO A 437 5.10 112.87 50.80
C PRO A 437 5.44 113.18 52.27
N ALA A 438 6.07 114.33 52.55
CA ALA A 438 6.35 114.78 53.91
C ALA A 438 5.09 115.20 54.68
N ILE A 439 3.96 115.39 54.01
CA ILE A 439 2.68 115.80 54.60
C ILE A 439 1.80 114.58 54.80
N SER A 440 1.41 114.32 56.05
CA SER A 440 0.45 113.26 56.35
C SER A 440 -0.98 113.74 56.08
N VAL A 441 -1.48 113.39 54.90
CA VAL A 441 -2.82 113.74 54.44
C VAL A 441 -3.85 112.73 54.93
N LYS A 442 -5.05 113.19 55.29
CA LYS A 442 -6.18 112.32 55.67
C LYS A 442 -7.45 112.72 54.92
N THR A 443 -8.32 111.74 54.69
CA THR A 443 -9.67 111.99 54.18
C THR A 443 -10.42 112.95 55.11
N GLY A 444 -11.07 113.95 54.53
CA GLY A 444 -11.74 115.03 55.26
C GLY A 444 -10.88 116.27 55.52
N MET A 445 -9.60 116.26 55.15
CA MET A 445 -8.72 117.42 55.28
C MET A 445 -8.99 118.45 54.17
N ILE A 446 -8.92 119.74 54.53
CA ILE A 446 -9.16 120.87 53.61
C ILE A 446 -7.82 121.49 53.21
N ALA A 447 -7.65 121.79 51.92
CA ALA A 447 -6.49 122.51 51.41
C ALA A 447 -6.93 123.77 50.65
N GLY A 448 -6.15 124.84 50.79
CA GLY A 448 -6.32 126.04 49.97
C GLY A 448 -5.69 125.85 48.60
N ILE A 449 -6.40 126.26 47.55
CA ILE A 449 -5.95 126.24 46.16
C ILE A 449 -5.41 127.63 45.80
N TYR A 450 -4.19 127.68 45.29
CA TYR A 450 -3.51 128.91 44.89
C TYR A 450 -2.97 128.79 43.46
N ARG A 451 -3.03 129.89 42.71
CA ARG A 451 -2.46 129.99 41.36
C ARG A 451 -1.31 131.00 41.37
N LYS A 452 -0.19 130.67 40.73
CA LYS A 452 1.03 131.52 40.68
C LYS A 452 1.49 131.93 42.10
N ASP A 453 2.09 133.10 42.25
CA ASP A 453 2.71 133.57 43.49
C ASP A 453 1.68 134.22 44.44
N GLU A 454 0.68 133.45 44.89
CA GLU A 454 -0.31 133.78 45.95
C GLU A 454 -1.75 134.15 45.52
N GLU A 455 -2.16 133.91 44.26
CA GLU A 455 -3.58 134.12 43.90
C GLU A 455 -4.46 133.01 44.49
N TYR A 456 -5.17 133.30 45.58
CA TYR A 456 -6.14 132.36 46.15
C TYR A 456 -7.29 132.11 45.17
N ILE A 457 -7.62 130.83 44.95
CA ILE A 457 -8.63 130.36 44.00
C ILE A 457 -9.84 129.78 44.73
N GLY A 458 -9.61 129.05 45.83
CA GLY A 458 -10.67 128.35 46.55
C GLY A 458 -10.15 127.33 47.56
N GLU A 459 -11.02 126.44 48.03
CA GLU A 459 -10.70 125.33 48.92
C GLU A 459 -11.17 124.01 48.33
N LEU A 460 -10.41 122.96 48.61
CA LEU A 460 -10.78 121.59 48.31
C LEU A 460 -10.84 120.73 49.57
N LEU A 461 -11.63 119.67 49.53
CA LEU A 461 -11.76 118.64 50.55
C LEU A 461 -11.24 117.33 49.98
N ILE A 462 -10.35 116.66 50.70
CA ILE A 462 -9.85 115.33 50.31
C ILE A 462 -10.91 114.28 50.59
N THR A 463 -11.29 113.54 49.55
CA THR A 463 -12.39 112.57 49.57
C THR A 463 -11.91 111.13 49.55
N SER A 464 -10.77 110.82 48.91
CA SER A 464 -10.17 109.48 48.97
C SER A 464 -8.65 109.50 48.86
N ILE A 465 -8.01 108.49 49.47
CA ILE A 465 -6.57 108.24 49.44
C ILE A 465 -6.40 106.76 49.09
N ASP A 466 -6.53 106.44 47.80
CA ASP A 466 -6.27 105.10 47.24
C ASP A 466 -4.98 105.17 46.40
N ASP A 467 -4.96 104.62 45.18
CA ASP A 467 -3.81 104.72 44.24
C ASP A 467 -3.49 106.17 43.83
N THR A 468 -4.49 107.06 43.89
CA THR A 468 -4.35 108.51 43.64
C THR A 468 -5.15 109.28 44.69
N ILE A 469 -4.62 110.40 45.16
CA ILE A 469 -5.33 111.23 46.15
C ILE A 469 -6.38 112.04 45.41
N LYS A 470 -7.63 111.84 45.81
CA LYS A 470 -8.81 112.47 45.20
C LYS A 470 -9.38 113.52 46.13
N ALA A 471 -9.70 114.67 45.57
CA ALA A 471 -10.32 115.78 46.27
C ALA A 471 -11.53 116.31 45.51
N THR A 472 -12.43 116.98 46.21
CA THR A 472 -13.56 117.70 45.62
C THR A 472 -13.47 119.16 45.98
N VAL A 473 -13.91 120.03 45.08
CA VAL A 473 -13.85 121.48 45.30
C VAL A 473 -15.00 121.90 46.21
N THR A 474 -14.68 122.47 47.37
CA THR A 474 -15.66 122.85 48.40
C THR A 474 -16.09 124.31 48.24
N ALA A 475 -15.15 125.18 47.85
CA ALA A 475 -15.41 126.60 47.65
C ALA A 475 -14.53 127.16 46.53
N LEU A 476 -15.09 127.97 45.65
CA LEU A 476 -14.35 128.72 44.63
C LEU A 476 -14.72 130.20 44.70
N ILE A 477 -13.75 131.07 44.44
CA ILE A 477 -14.03 132.49 44.22
C ILE A 477 -14.80 132.64 42.91
N LYS A 478 -15.76 133.57 42.90
CA LYS A 478 -16.64 133.86 41.76
C LYS A 478 -15.84 134.02 40.46
N ASN A 479 -16.21 133.27 39.43
CA ASN A 479 -15.58 133.21 38.09
C ASN A 479 -14.17 132.58 38.03
N LYS A 480 -13.73 131.84 39.05
CA LYS A 480 -12.49 131.05 38.99
C LYS A 480 -12.78 129.55 39.01
N THR A 481 -11.92 128.78 38.34
CA THR A 481 -11.98 127.31 38.29
C THR A 481 -10.61 126.74 38.65
N ALA A 482 -10.58 125.60 39.36
CA ALA A 482 -9.34 124.86 39.58
C ALA A 482 -8.77 124.37 38.24
N GLN A 483 -7.44 124.41 38.10
CA GLN A 483 -6.71 123.96 36.93
C GLN A 483 -5.54 123.04 37.32
N PRO A 484 -5.06 122.18 36.41
CA PRO A 484 -3.81 121.44 36.62
C PRO A 484 -2.65 122.40 36.94
N PHE A 485 -1.78 121.97 37.85
CA PHE A 485 -0.66 122.71 38.43
C PHE A 485 -1.01 123.90 39.33
N ASP A 486 -2.27 124.09 39.71
CA ASP A 486 -2.58 124.95 40.85
C ASP A 486 -1.99 124.34 42.13
N LYS A 487 -1.40 125.20 42.97
CA LYS A 487 -0.69 124.89 44.20
C LYS A 487 -1.67 124.61 45.33
N LEU A 488 -1.32 123.66 46.19
CA LEU A 488 -2.08 123.29 47.37
C LEU A 488 -1.29 123.61 48.63
N ILE A 489 -1.93 124.33 49.53
CA ILE A 489 -1.39 124.62 50.86
C ILE A 489 -2.35 124.01 51.87
N PHE A 490 -1.84 123.04 52.62
CA PHE A 490 -2.59 122.37 53.68
C PHE A 490 -2.59 123.24 54.93
N ARG A 491 -3.77 123.45 55.51
CA ARG A 491 -3.90 124.07 56.83
C ARG A 491 -3.80 122.97 57.89
N PHE A 492 -2.78 123.03 58.73
CA PHE A 492 -2.55 122.09 59.84
C PHE A 492 -3.28 122.52 61.10
#